data_AF-A0A517T347-F1
#
_entry.id   AF-A0A517T347-F1
#
_cell.length_a   1.000
_cell.length_b   1.000
_cell.length_c   1.000
_cell.angle_alpha   90.00
_cell.angle_beta   90.00
_cell.angle_gamma   90.00
#
_symmetry.space_group_name_H-M   'P 1'
#
loop_
_entity.id
_entity.type
_entity.pdbx_description
1 polymer ?
#
loop_
_entity_poly.entity_id
_entity_poly.type
_entity_poly.pdbx_seq_one_letter_code
_entity_poly.pdbx_strand_id
1 'polypeptide(L)'
;MKFSPHRIVMALLITISAAHASFANDYFQIRDGIPNSQYYLQLNQVGRQYLFFIGNSVLSADGLKNQDLRYSNQLIKGFQKHYPDARMIEKRNTQPGGSWFGLYRVSKGQPVFGEVIASGHLAILDFAAEDRHTDIERVKTSLEGLIRQIINYRATHNRILIYTLTPEILEAYRAGRTPEYIAVSEAIAEHYGVPSLNLAKVAADKIIAGEISFEEFSADGINPTDAGAKIYAEAVTEFADALMTAHPTPEKAIHIKLPAPLYPETNDNGRIIAYEDPQVQLSGNWKPGQESPIGPFRHLLVSNEVGATLRLKFQGTEIGIIDIVNADSAAFDFAVDGEEFQRLSPPQDVTDPTMRPVSLVSGLDRNKEHELVLKIASPGTARIGGLLLNGTVENAFKGLTKLEQIDLIYSKMDPIEYQPLAGRFQDIPKTMDKLRNGGELRMVLLGDSIMGNTSASAFELLLMRHYPDCKINKIASLRSSTGCTYYQEDNRVQDYVLRHNPDLLVIGGISNRDDAEAVRSVIQQVRAQQPGVEVLLLTPVFGSPRGSHITNYTREIDSTTNNFRYNMQQVAKEENCAFFDMTGPWWEYIQNSGKTYGWFMGDAVHANQRGCQIIGRLLEIWFTE
;
A
#
# COMPACT_ATOMS: atom_id res chain seq x y z
N MET A 1 32.04 -38.82 72.42
CA MET A 1 32.61 -40.13 72.02
C MET A 1 31.78 -40.68 70.87
N LYS A 2 32.43 -41.28 69.89
CA LYS A 2 31.96 -41.72 68.56
C LYS A 2 30.51 -42.25 68.50
N PHE A 3 29.78 -41.89 67.44
CA PHE A 3 28.61 -42.64 66.95
C PHE A 3 28.80 -43.06 65.49
N SER A 4 28.42 -44.30 65.20
CA SER A 4 28.29 -44.95 63.89
C SER A 4 27.45 -46.23 64.09
N PRO A 5 26.76 -46.79 63.09
CA PRO A 5 25.85 -46.14 62.14
C PRO A 5 24.50 -46.91 62.03
N HIS A 6 23.47 -46.26 61.50
CA HIS A 6 22.24 -46.94 61.05
C HIS A 6 22.28 -47.19 59.54
N ARG A 7 21.93 -48.43 59.16
CA ARG A 7 21.61 -48.86 57.80
C ARG A 7 20.16 -48.48 57.48
N ILE A 8 19.93 -47.81 56.35
CA ILE A 8 18.64 -47.85 55.64
C ILE A 8 18.93 -48.07 54.15
N VAL A 9 18.20 -49.05 53.61
CA VAL A 9 18.25 -49.57 52.24
C VAL A 9 17.65 -48.54 51.27
N MET A 10 18.36 -48.23 50.20
CA MET A 10 17.92 -47.35 49.12
C MET A 10 17.34 -48.20 47.98
N ALA A 11 16.06 -48.02 47.68
CA ALA A 11 15.41 -48.61 46.51
C ALA A 11 15.75 -47.79 45.26
N LEU A 12 16.30 -48.46 44.24
CA LEU A 12 16.64 -47.88 42.95
C LEU A 12 15.40 -47.93 42.04
N LEU A 13 14.75 -46.78 41.82
CA LEU A 13 13.74 -46.61 40.78
C LEU A 13 14.44 -46.03 39.54
N ILE A 14 14.66 -46.87 38.55
CA ILE A 14 15.15 -46.47 37.23
C ILE A 14 13.95 -45.87 36.47
N THR A 15 13.87 -44.54 36.45
CA THR A 15 13.04 -43.82 35.48
C THR A 15 13.82 -43.73 34.18
N ILE A 16 13.39 -44.49 33.16
CA ILE A 16 13.78 -44.27 31.78
C ILE A 16 13.17 -42.93 31.36
N SER A 17 13.97 -41.86 31.45
CA SER A 17 13.63 -40.60 30.81
C SER A 17 13.90 -40.77 29.33
N ALA A 18 12.85 -40.99 28.55
CA ALA A 18 12.92 -40.88 27.09
C ALA A 18 13.38 -39.45 26.78
N ALA A 19 14.58 -39.33 26.21
CA ALA A 19 15.06 -38.10 25.63
C ALA A 19 14.16 -37.74 24.43
N HIS A 20 13.08 -37.01 24.70
CA HIS A 20 12.57 -36.05 23.72
C HIS A 20 13.61 -34.93 23.68
N ALA A 21 14.69 -35.15 22.91
CA ALA A 21 15.57 -34.07 22.52
C ALA A 21 14.68 -32.99 21.88
N SER A 22 14.66 -31.82 22.50
CA SER A 22 13.86 -30.67 22.12
C SER A 22 14.11 -30.32 20.65
N PHE A 23 13.15 -30.61 19.77
CA PHE A 23 13.12 -30.13 18.38
C PHE A 23 13.12 -28.58 18.28
N ALA A 24 12.77 -27.89 19.38
CA ALA A 24 12.38 -26.49 19.38
C ALA A 24 13.52 -25.46 19.47
N ASN A 25 14.77 -25.85 19.69
CA ASN A 25 15.84 -24.87 19.97
C ASN A 25 16.63 -24.37 18.75
N ASP A 26 16.57 -25.06 17.60
CA ASP A 26 17.50 -24.77 16.48
C ASP A 26 16.85 -24.23 15.19
N TYR A 27 15.52 -24.25 15.05
CA TYR A 27 14.84 -23.88 13.80
C TYR A 27 14.04 -22.58 13.85
N PHE A 28 13.61 -22.13 15.02
CA PHE A 28 12.90 -20.87 15.18
C PHE A 28 13.19 -20.23 16.54
N GLN A 29 12.94 -18.94 16.64
CA GLN A 29 13.06 -18.15 17.86
C GLN A 29 11.81 -17.28 18.01
N ILE A 30 11.07 -17.41 19.12
CA ILE A 30 9.81 -16.67 19.30
C ILE A 30 10.02 -15.22 19.73
N ARG A 31 11.06 -14.93 20.52
CA ARG A 31 11.35 -13.60 21.08
C ARG A 31 10.09 -12.95 21.69
N ASP A 32 9.77 -11.71 21.34
CA ASP A 32 8.60 -10.99 21.84
C ASP A 32 7.28 -11.43 21.16
N GLY A 33 7.36 -12.34 20.17
CA GLY A 33 6.21 -12.85 19.43
C GLY A 33 5.49 -11.78 18.60
N ILE A 34 4.16 -11.94 18.45
CA ILE A 34 3.31 -11.02 17.66
C ILE A 34 2.04 -10.54 18.42
N PRO A 35 2.20 -9.96 19.63
CA PRO A 35 1.07 -9.67 20.53
C PRO A 35 0.03 -8.71 19.95
N ASN A 36 0.45 -7.71 19.15
CA ASN A 36 -0.50 -6.80 18.51
C ASN A 36 -1.31 -7.49 17.42
N SER A 37 -0.69 -8.41 16.67
CA SER A 37 -1.38 -9.20 15.66
C SER A 37 -2.37 -10.14 16.29
N GLN A 38 -2.02 -10.82 17.38
CA GLN A 38 -2.98 -11.62 18.17
C GLN A 38 -4.19 -10.78 18.62
N TYR A 39 -3.96 -9.57 19.13
CA TYR A 39 -5.04 -8.64 19.46
C TYR A 39 -5.92 -8.30 18.26
N TYR A 40 -5.34 -8.01 17.08
CA TYR A 40 -6.12 -7.67 15.89
C TYR A 40 -6.86 -8.85 15.28
N LEU A 41 -6.29 -10.05 15.35
CA LEU A 41 -6.95 -11.29 14.95
C LEU A 41 -8.17 -11.55 15.85
N GLN A 42 -8.02 -11.41 17.17
CA GLN A 42 -9.12 -11.54 18.12
C GLN A 42 -10.22 -10.48 17.89
N LEU A 43 -9.82 -9.25 17.59
CA LEU A 43 -10.74 -8.14 17.37
C LEU A 43 -11.56 -8.28 16.07
N ASN A 44 -10.99 -8.92 15.05
CA ASN A 44 -11.61 -9.25 13.77
C ASN A 44 -12.37 -8.09 13.09
N GLN A 45 -11.78 -6.89 13.09
CA GLN A 45 -12.38 -5.70 12.49
C GLN A 45 -11.91 -5.48 11.05
N VAL A 46 -12.84 -5.10 10.17
CA VAL A 46 -12.56 -4.72 8.77
C VAL A 46 -11.44 -3.68 8.71
N GLY A 47 -10.49 -3.86 7.78
CA GLY A 47 -9.31 -3.02 7.64
C GLY A 47 -8.12 -3.44 8.51
N ARG A 48 -8.33 -4.28 9.53
CA ARG A 48 -7.28 -4.84 10.40
C ARG A 48 -7.04 -6.32 10.14
N GLN A 49 -7.28 -6.74 8.91
CA GLN A 49 -7.30 -8.14 8.48
C GLN A 49 -6.09 -8.50 7.61
N TYR A 50 -5.29 -7.52 7.21
CA TYR A 50 -4.24 -7.71 6.21
C TYR A 50 -2.93 -8.20 6.84
N LEU A 51 -2.43 -9.31 6.29
CA LEU A 51 -1.14 -9.90 6.60
C LEU A 51 -0.28 -9.81 5.33
N PHE A 52 0.86 -9.13 5.44
CA PHE A 52 1.74 -8.84 4.31
C PHE A 52 2.90 -9.82 4.29
N PHE A 53 2.95 -10.68 3.29
CA PHE A 53 4.11 -11.50 2.98
C PHE A 53 4.95 -10.77 1.94
N ILE A 54 6.20 -10.49 2.26
CA ILE A 54 7.10 -9.68 1.44
C ILE A 54 8.41 -10.45 1.31
N GLY A 55 8.78 -10.80 0.09
CA GLY A 55 9.95 -11.63 -0.14
C GLY A 55 10.11 -12.00 -1.60
N ASN A 56 10.56 -13.23 -1.84
CA ASN A 56 10.95 -13.75 -3.15
C ASN A 56 9.86 -14.63 -3.79
N SER A 57 10.21 -15.34 -4.87
CA SER A 57 9.31 -16.21 -5.64
C SER A 57 8.77 -17.41 -4.86
N VAL A 58 9.37 -17.84 -3.75
CA VAL A 58 8.80 -18.95 -2.95
C VAL A 58 7.39 -18.61 -2.45
N LEU A 59 7.08 -17.32 -2.30
CA LEU A 59 5.73 -16.83 -2.00
C LEU A 59 4.75 -16.95 -3.19
N SER A 60 5.19 -16.91 -4.45
CA SER A 60 4.28 -17.04 -5.61
C SER A 60 3.68 -18.45 -5.72
N ALA A 61 4.31 -19.44 -5.09
CA ALA A 61 4.02 -20.87 -5.22
C ALA A 61 4.19 -21.40 -6.65
N ASP A 62 5.07 -20.76 -7.42
CA ASP A 62 5.56 -21.30 -8.67
C ASP A 62 6.23 -22.67 -8.41
N GLY A 63 5.91 -23.67 -9.24
CA GLY A 63 6.40 -25.05 -9.07
C GLY A 63 5.56 -25.96 -8.17
N LEU A 64 4.59 -25.43 -7.39
CA LEU A 64 3.69 -26.26 -6.57
C LEU A 64 2.46 -26.73 -7.34
N LYS A 65 2.24 -28.05 -7.37
CA LYS A 65 0.97 -28.62 -7.85
C LYS A 65 -0.10 -28.49 -6.78
N ASN A 66 0.29 -28.66 -5.52
CA ASN A 66 -0.60 -28.41 -4.39
C ASN A 66 -0.33 -27.04 -3.75
N GLN A 67 -1.12 -26.06 -4.16
CA GLN A 67 -1.04 -24.68 -3.66
C GLN A 67 -1.29 -24.56 -2.15
N ASP A 68 -1.91 -25.57 -1.52
CA ASP A 68 -2.08 -25.57 -0.06
C ASP A 68 -0.76 -25.69 0.69
N LEU A 69 0.28 -26.28 0.11
CA LEU A 69 1.58 -26.51 0.76
C LEU A 69 2.43 -25.25 0.85
N ARG A 70 2.04 -24.15 0.21
CA ARG A 70 2.75 -22.87 0.30
C ARG A 70 2.89 -22.47 1.78
N TYR A 71 4.11 -22.14 2.20
CA TYR A 71 4.40 -21.84 3.60
C TYR A 71 3.53 -20.69 4.15
N SER A 72 3.21 -19.68 3.33
CA SER A 72 2.36 -18.56 3.76
C SER A 72 0.93 -19.00 4.03
N ASN A 73 0.39 -19.93 3.22
CA ASN A 73 -0.93 -20.52 3.46
C ASN A 73 -0.95 -21.38 4.74
N GLN A 74 0.13 -22.11 5.00
CA GLN A 74 0.28 -22.88 6.24
C GLN A 74 0.36 -21.98 7.48
N LEU A 75 1.02 -20.82 7.37
CA LEU A 75 1.06 -19.85 8.46
C LEU A 75 -0.33 -19.25 8.73
N ILE A 76 -1.10 -18.93 7.68
CA ILE A 76 -2.49 -18.50 7.80
C ILE A 76 -3.34 -19.59 8.49
N LYS A 77 -3.24 -20.85 8.06
CA LYS A 77 -3.95 -21.98 8.68
C LYS A 77 -3.57 -22.16 10.15
N GLY A 78 -2.27 -22.02 10.47
CA GLY A 78 -1.76 -22.04 11.83
C GLY A 78 -2.38 -20.94 12.70
N PHE A 79 -2.49 -19.72 12.19
CA PHE A 79 -3.18 -18.64 12.91
C PHE A 79 -4.69 -18.89 13.02
N GLN A 80 -5.33 -19.38 11.96
CA GLN A 80 -6.77 -19.65 11.93
C GLN A 80 -7.18 -20.73 12.95
N LYS A 81 -6.29 -21.69 13.24
CA LYS A 81 -6.50 -22.70 14.29
C LYS A 81 -6.73 -22.06 15.68
N HIS A 82 -6.03 -20.96 15.98
CA HIS A 82 -6.15 -20.24 17.26
C HIS A 82 -7.18 -19.11 17.22
N TYR A 83 -7.47 -18.58 16.02
CA TYR A 83 -8.46 -17.53 15.79
C TYR A 83 -9.43 -17.91 14.66
N PRO A 84 -10.36 -18.87 14.90
CA PRO A 84 -11.21 -19.43 13.85
C PRO A 84 -12.13 -18.42 13.18
N ASP A 85 -12.57 -17.40 13.92
CA ASP A 85 -13.46 -16.35 13.41
C ASP A 85 -12.71 -15.24 12.68
N ALA A 86 -11.38 -15.13 12.86
CA ALA A 86 -10.60 -14.05 12.27
C ALA A 86 -10.60 -14.15 10.75
N ARG A 87 -11.05 -13.11 10.07
CA ARG A 87 -10.93 -13.01 8.62
C ARG A 87 -9.55 -12.47 8.28
N MET A 88 -8.64 -13.34 7.85
CA MET A 88 -7.29 -12.96 7.43
C MET A 88 -7.22 -12.75 5.92
N ILE A 89 -6.62 -11.65 5.48
CA ILE A 89 -6.40 -11.33 4.06
C ILE A 89 -4.90 -11.38 3.80
N GLU A 90 -4.48 -12.45 3.13
CA GLU A 90 -3.11 -12.62 2.66
C GLU A 90 -2.79 -11.63 1.52
N LYS A 91 -1.71 -10.87 1.65
CA LYS A 91 -1.14 -10.03 0.59
C LYS A 91 0.30 -10.45 0.34
N ARG A 92 0.58 -11.03 -0.84
CA ARG A 92 1.91 -11.49 -1.24
C ARG A 92 2.57 -10.47 -2.16
N ASN A 93 3.83 -10.15 -1.89
CA ASN A 93 4.62 -9.18 -2.65
C ASN A 93 5.99 -9.79 -2.93
N THR A 94 6.20 -10.25 -4.16
CA THR A 94 7.32 -11.14 -4.55
C THR A 94 8.37 -10.43 -5.41
N GLN A 95 8.43 -9.10 -5.32
CA GLN A 95 9.34 -8.31 -6.17
C GLN A 95 10.80 -8.61 -5.81
N PRO A 96 11.68 -8.82 -6.82
CA PRO A 96 13.08 -9.16 -6.61
C PRO A 96 13.89 -7.97 -6.08
N GLY A 97 15.07 -8.22 -5.51
CA GLY A 97 15.97 -7.17 -5.01
C GLY A 97 16.18 -7.13 -3.49
N GLY A 98 15.80 -8.22 -2.80
CA GLY A 98 16.13 -8.46 -1.40
C GLY A 98 15.60 -7.42 -0.42
N SER A 99 16.22 -7.38 0.76
CA SER A 99 15.86 -6.41 1.81
C SER A 99 16.13 -4.97 1.38
N TRP A 100 17.12 -4.75 0.50
CA TRP A 100 17.42 -3.44 -0.07
C TRP A 100 16.23 -2.85 -0.82
N PHE A 101 15.67 -3.56 -1.81
CA PHE A 101 14.50 -3.02 -2.50
C PHE A 101 13.25 -3.04 -1.61
N GLY A 102 13.14 -4.02 -0.71
CA GLY A 102 12.11 -4.06 0.33
C GLY A 102 12.03 -2.78 1.16
N LEU A 103 13.17 -2.18 1.53
CA LEU A 103 13.25 -0.93 2.28
C LEU A 103 12.50 0.21 1.57
N TYR A 104 12.68 0.42 0.26
CA TYR A 104 11.97 1.49 -0.46
C TYR A 104 10.49 1.20 -0.62
N ARG A 105 10.13 -0.10 -0.68
CA ARG A 105 8.75 -0.53 -0.88
C ARG A 105 7.89 -0.40 0.37
N VAL A 106 8.44 -0.46 1.58
CA VAL A 106 7.64 -0.40 2.83
C VAL A 106 7.27 1.02 3.28
N SER A 107 7.64 2.03 2.49
CA SER A 107 7.34 3.42 2.75
C SER A 107 5.85 3.76 2.57
N LYS A 108 5.37 4.76 3.31
CA LYS A 108 4.01 5.32 3.10
C LYS A 108 3.94 6.08 1.77
N GLY A 109 2.83 5.88 1.05
CA GLY A 109 2.43 6.74 -0.07
C GLY A 109 3.31 6.57 -1.30
N GLN A 110 3.04 5.51 -2.07
CA GLN A 110 3.71 5.23 -3.33
C GLN A 110 2.75 5.53 -4.49
N PRO A 111 2.70 6.78 -4.98
CA PRO A 111 1.70 7.18 -5.97
C PRO A 111 1.92 6.50 -7.33
N VAL A 112 3.17 6.26 -7.73
CA VAL A 112 3.51 5.64 -9.01
C VAL A 112 3.58 4.11 -8.88
N PHE A 113 4.07 3.61 -7.75
CA PHE A 113 4.24 2.18 -7.49
C PHE A 113 3.01 1.64 -6.75
N GLY A 114 2.21 0.80 -7.40
CA GLY A 114 0.86 0.47 -6.94
C GLY A 114 0.75 -0.44 -5.72
N GLU A 115 1.87 -0.82 -5.09
CA GLU A 115 1.88 -1.61 -3.86
C GLU A 115 1.64 -0.72 -2.63
N VAL A 116 0.75 -1.14 -1.73
CA VAL A 116 0.60 -0.53 -0.40
C VAL A 116 0.91 -1.61 0.61
N ILE A 117 2.18 -1.71 0.99
CA ILE A 117 2.65 -2.70 1.96
C ILE A 117 2.79 -2.07 3.35
N ALA A 118 2.75 -2.90 4.39
CA ALA A 118 2.78 -2.49 5.80
C ALA A 118 1.57 -1.66 6.33
N SER A 119 0.47 -1.56 5.58
CA SER A 119 -0.80 -0.99 6.07
C SER A 119 -1.58 -1.91 7.03
N GLY A 120 -1.14 -3.17 7.12
CA GLY A 120 -1.76 -4.22 7.92
C GLY A 120 -1.34 -4.17 9.38
N HIS A 121 -1.34 -5.34 10.02
CA HIS A 121 -0.84 -5.51 11.38
C HIS A 121 0.34 -6.48 11.51
N LEU A 122 0.60 -7.29 10.49
CA LEU A 122 1.67 -8.27 10.47
C LEU A 122 2.39 -8.25 9.12
N ALA A 123 3.72 -8.18 9.16
CA ALA A 123 4.59 -8.33 8.01
C ALA A 123 5.46 -9.57 8.19
N ILE A 124 5.51 -10.44 7.19
CA ILE A 124 6.32 -11.64 7.16
C ILE A 124 7.36 -11.42 6.06
N LEU A 125 8.63 -11.43 6.44
CA LEU A 125 9.74 -10.97 5.62
C LEU A 125 10.67 -12.14 5.27
N ASP A 126 10.84 -12.41 3.99
CA ASP A 126 11.65 -13.52 3.46
C ASP A 126 12.64 -13.02 2.41
N PHE A 127 13.79 -12.52 2.90
CA PHE A 127 14.80 -11.85 2.07
C PHE A 127 16.16 -12.54 2.04
N ALA A 128 16.45 -13.46 2.96
CA ALA A 128 17.79 -14.06 3.08
C ALA A 128 18.25 -14.74 1.79
N ALA A 129 17.35 -15.44 1.09
CA ALA A 129 17.63 -16.05 -0.21
C ALA A 129 18.05 -15.00 -1.25
N GLU A 130 17.40 -13.85 -1.32
CA GLU A 130 17.72 -12.76 -2.27
C GLU A 130 18.96 -11.97 -1.85
N ASP A 131 19.20 -11.82 -0.55
CA ASP A 131 20.34 -11.08 0.00
C ASP A 131 21.68 -11.84 -0.12
N ARG A 132 21.67 -13.11 -0.57
CA ARG A 132 22.84 -14.00 -0.62
C ARG A 132 24.01 -13.50 -1.49
N HIS A 133 23.75 -12.60 -2.44
CA HIS A 133 24.76 -12.00 -3.31
C HIS A 133 24.98 -10.51 -3.02
N THR A 134 24.34 -9.98 -1.97
CA THR A 134 24.45 -8.58 -1.57
C THR A 134 25.62 -8.41 -0.61
N ASP A 135 26.35 -7.30 -0.73
CA ASP A 135 27.36 -6.92 0.25
C ASP A 135 26.78 -6.86 1.67
N ILE A 136 27.49 -7.43 2.64
CA ILE A 136 26.94 -7.63 3.97
C ILE A 136 26.66 -6.31 4.70
N GLU A 137 27.42 -5.24 4.47
CA GLU A 137 27.17 -3.93 5.08
C GLU A 137 25.86 -3.32 4.54
N ARG A 138 25.54 -3.61 3.27
CA ARG A 138 24.25 -3.23 2.69
C ARG A 138 23.09 -4.06 3.26
N VAL A 139 23.28 -5.37 3.47
CA VAL A 139 22.25 -6.23 4.11
C VAL A 139 21.93 -5.72 5.52
N LYS A 140 22.96 -5.42 6.32
CA LYS A 140 22.82 -4.87 7.67
C LYS A 140 21.92 -3.64 7.68
N THR A 141 22.28 -2.63 6.88
CA THR A 141 21.56 -1.34 6.87
C THR A 141 20.19 -1.41 6.20
N SER A 142 20.04 -2.23 5.16
CA SER A 142 18.78 -2.38 4.42
C SER A 142 17.71 -3.13 5.21
N LEU A 143 18.05 -4.30 5.76
CA LEU A 143 17.10 -5.10 6.53
C LEU A 143 16.71 -4.39 7.84
N GLU A 144 17.67 -3.77 8.51
CA GLU A 144 17.39 -2.98 9.70
C GLU A 144 16.49 -1.78 9.35
N GLY A 145 16.86 -1.00 8.33
CA GLY A 145 16.08 0.13 7.85
C GLY A 145 14.64 -0.27 7.50
N LEU A 146 14.45 -1.42 6.85
CA LEU A 146 13.14 -1.96 6.49
C LEU A 146 12.30 -2.25 7.73
N ILE A 147 12.85 -2.94 8.72
CA ILE A 147 12.14 -3.26 9.98
C ILE A 147 11.74 -1.98 10.72
N ARG A 148 12.66 -1.02 10.82
CA ARG A 148 12.40 0.27 11.44
C ARG A 148 11.31 1.04 10.69
N GLN A 149 11.34 1.01 9.36
CA GLN A 149 10.35 1.69 8.54
C GLN A 149 8.94 1.10 8.68
N ILE A 150 8.81 -0.23 8.83
CA ILE A 150 7.51 -0.86 9.14
C ILE A 150 6.96 -0.36 10.48
N ILE A 151 7.80 -0.18 11.50
CA ILE A 151 7.40 0.38 12.79
C ILE A 151 7.01 1.86 12.66
N ASN A 152 7.79 2.65 11.90
CA ASN A 152 7.47 4.05 11.60
C ASN A 152 6.17 4.19 10.79
N TYR A 153 5.85 3.21 9.94
CA TYR A 153 4.58 3.14 9.24
C TYR A 153 3.44 3.00 10.26
N ARG A 154 3.54 2.02 11.16
CA ARG A 154 2.56 1.79 12.22
C ARG A 154 3.25 1.19 13.45
N ALA A 155 3.26 1.95 14.52
CA ALA A 155 3.93 1.56 15.77
C ALA A 155 3.34 0.30 16.45
N THR A 156 2.19 -0.20 16.00
CA THR A 156 1.60 -1.46 16.48
C THR A 156 1.82 -2.63 15.51
N HIS A 157 2.65 -2.48 14.48
CA HIS A 157 2.85 -3.49 13.44
C HIS A 157 3.87 -4.54 13.91
N ASN A 158 3.46 -5.81 13.95
CA ASN A 158 4.39 -6.90 14.20
C ASN A 158 5.08 -7.34 12.91
N ARG A 159 6.20 -8.05 13.09
CA ARG A 159 7.02 -8.59 12.01
C ARG A 159 7.38 -10.04 12.35
N ILE A 160 7.66 -10.84 11.32
CA ILE A 160 8.27 -12.18 11.41
C ILE A 160 9.36 -12.25 10.34
N LEU A 161 10.53 -12.81 10.65
CA LEU A 161 11.54 -13.15 9.64
C LEU A 161 11.44 -14.64 9.26
N ILE A 162 11.51 -14.94 7.97
CA ILE A 162 11.56 -16.30 7.44
C ILE A 162 12.79 -16.42 6.53
N TYR A 163 13.46 -17.57 6.56
CA TYR A 163 14.61 -17.85 5.69
C TYR A 163 14.35 -19.10 4.87
N THR A 164 14.24 -18.97 3.55
CA THR A 164 14.08 -20.08 2.60
C THR A 164 15.42 -20.58 2.05
N LEU A 165 15.50 -21.88 1.70
CA LEU A 165 16.72 -22.55 1.27
C LEU A 165 17.14 -22.16 -0.15
N THR A 166 18.44 -21.98 -0.36
CA THR A 166 19.12 -21.93 -1.66
C THR A 166 20.33 -22.89 -1.66
N PRO A 167 20.95 -23.19 -2.81
CA PRO A 167 22.14 -24.03 -2.86
C PRO A 167 23.29 -23.47 -1.99
N GLU A 168 23.48 -22.16 -1.99
CA GLU A 168 24.54 -21.51 -1.21
C GLU A 168 24.30 -21.64 0.30
N ILE A 169 23.03 -21.53 0.73
CA ILE A 169 22.65 -21.76 2.13
C ILE A 169 22.87 -23.23 2.51
N LEU A 170 22.50 -24.17 1.64
CA LEU A 170 22.73 -25.60 1.86
C LEU A 170 24.22 -25.92 2.02
N GLU A 171 25.08 -25.38 1.16
CA GLU A 171 26.54 -25.59 1.24
C GLU A 171 27.13 -25.03 2.53
N ALA A 172 26.64 -23.88 3.01
CA ALA A 172 27.06 -23.34 4.30
C ALA A 172 26.71 -24.30 5.45
N TYR A 173 25.48 -24.84 5.47
CA TYR A 173 25.07 -25.80 6.50
C TYR A 173 25.79 -27.15 6.40
N ARG A 174 26.08 -27.64 5.19
CA ARG A 174 26.96 -28.82 4.98
C ARG A 174 28.34 -28.61 5.61
N ALA A 175 28.85 -27.40 5.56
CA ALA A 175 30.11 -27.00 6.20
C ALA A 175 29.97 -26.67 7.70
N GLY A 176 28.80 -26.88 8.31
CA GLY A 176 28.54 -26.59 9.74
C GLY A 176 28.53 -25.10 10.08
N ARG A 177 28.24 -24.22 9.11
CA ARG A 177 28.24 -22.76 9.28
C ARG A 177 26.87 -22.16 8.96
N THR A 178 26.50 -21.12 9.69
CA THR A 178 25.35 -20.26 9.34
C THR A 178 25.78 -19.22 8.31
N PRO A 179 25.04 -19.01 7.20
CA PRO A 179 25.31 -17.92 6.28
C PRO A 179 25.31 -16.56 6.97
N GLU A 180 26.23 -15.67 6.57
CA GLU A 180 26.41 -14.37 7.23
C GLU A 180 25.16 -13.48 7.19
N TYR A 181 24.44 -13.47 6.07
CA TYR A 181 23.18 -12.72 5.92
C TYR A 181 22.03 -13.28 6.79
N ILE A 182 22.04 -14.58 7.12
CA ILE A 182 21.12 -15.15 8.11
C ILE A 182 21.55 -14.74 9.53
N ALA A 183 22.85 -14.77 9.83
CA ALA A 183 23.36 -14.33 11.13
C ALA A 183 23.05 -12.84 11.40
N VAL A 184 23.21 -11.98 10.39
CA VAL A 184 22.80 -10.56 10.46
C VAL A 184 21.29 -10.44 10.68
N SER A 185 20.48 -11.22 9.96
CA SER A 185 19.03 -11.23 10.13
C SER A 185 18.62 -11.62 11.55
N GLU A 186 19.28 -12.62 12.15
CA GLU A 186 19.03 -13.06 13.53
C GLU A 186 19.47 -12.03 14.58
N ALA A 187 20.61 -11.34 14.36
CA ALA A 187 21.06 -10.27 15.25
C ALA A 187 20.09 -9.07 15.24
N ILE A 188 19.59 -8.71 14.06
CA ILE A 188 18.53 -7.69 13.93
C ILE A 188 17.25 -8.21 14.60
N ALA A 189 16.86 -9.46 14.38
CA ALA A 189 15.67 -10.03 14.99
C ALA A 189 15.73 -9.99 16.53
N GLU A 190 16.88 -10.30 17.12
CA GLU A 190 17.15 -10.18 18.55
C GLU A 190 17.00 -8.73 19.02
N HIS A 191 17.67 -7.77 18.38
CA HIS A 191 17.65 -6.36 18.76
C HIS A 191 16.25 -5.73 18.73
N TYR A 192 15.38 -6.19 17.82
CA TYR A 192 14.01 -5.66 17.65
C TYR A 192 12.90 -6.57 18.19
N GLY A 193 13.25 -7.66 18.88
CA GLY A 193 12.29 -8.62 19.44
C GLY A 193 11.46 -9.36 18.39
N VAL A 194 11.96 -9.52 17.16
CA VAL A 194 11.20 -10.06 16.02
C VAL A 194 11.28 -11.59 16.02
N PRO A 195 10.17 -12.34 16.04
CA PRO A 195 10.21 -13.79 15.85
C PRO A 195 10.82 -14.18 14.49
N SER A 196 11.55 -15.29 14.44
CA SER A 196 12.14 -15.80 13.20
C SER A 196 11.98 -17.32 13.03
N LEU A 197 11.88 -17.77 11.77
CA LEU A 197 11.78 -19.16 11.36
C LEU A 197 12.78 -19.47 10.24
N ASN A 198 13.71 -20.37 10.51
CA ASN A 198 14.76 -20.80 9.60
C ASN A 198 14.34 -22.07 8.84
N LEU A 199 13.43 -21.91 7.88
CA LEU A 199 13.00 -23.00 7.00
C LEU A 199 14.16 -23.60 6.22
N ALA A 200 15.16 -22.79 5.87
CA ALA A 200 16.36 -23.24 5.19
C ALA A 200 17.12 -24.29 5.99
N LYS A 201 17.31 -24.07 7.30
CA LYS A 201 17.97 -25.04 8.17
C LYS A 201 17.18 -26.34 8.30
N VAL A 202 15.86 -26.27 8.43
CA VAL A 202 14.99 -27.47 8.46
C VAL A 202 15.19 -28.33 7.21
N ALA A 203 15.13 -27.71 6.04
CA ALA A 203 15.31 -28.40 4.77
C ALA A 203 16.74 -28.95 4.61
N ALA A 204 17.75 -28.14 4.95
CA ALA A 204 19.14 -28.54 4.86
C ALA A 204 19.47 -29.75 5.74
N ASP A 205 18.98 -29.79 6.98
CA ASP A 205 19.24 -30.90 7.89
C ASP A 205 18.62 -32.21 7.35
N LYS A 206 17.42 -32.15 6.75
CA LYS A 206 16.80 -33.31 6.08
C LYS A 206 17.57 -33.78 4.83
N ILE A 207 18.09 -32.84 4.03
CA ILE A 207 18.91 -33.15 2.86
C ILE A 207 20.24 -33.78 3.28
N ILE A 208 20.90 -33.22 4.30
CA ILE A 208 22.18 -33.73 4.84
C ILE A 208 22.00 -35.13 5.44
N ALA A 209 20.85 -35.38 6.10
CA ALA A 209 20.50 -36.69 6.63
C ALA A 209 20.15 -37.73 5.55
N GLY A 210 20.01 -37.32 4.29
CA GLY A 210 19.64 -38.19 3.17
C GLY A 210 18.15 -38.58 3.15
N GLU A 211 17.29 -37.83 3.84
CA GLU A 211 15.82 -38.06 3.82
C GLU A 211 15.18 -37.62 2.50
N ILE A 212 15.81 -36.66 1.81
CA ILE A 212 15.40 -36.15 0.48
C ILE A 212 16.65 -35.63 -0.25
N SER A 213 16.72 -35.80 -1.57
CA SER A 213 17.77 -35.12 -2.37
C SER A 213 17.46 -33.64 -2.57
N PHE A 214 18.46 -32.84 -2.97
CA PHE A 214 18.22 -31.42 -3.24
C PHE A 214 17.30 -31.24 -4.45
N GLU A 215 17.46 -32.07 -5.47
CA GLU A 215 16.68 -32.03 -6.71
C GLU A 215 15.21 -32.39 -6.46
N GLU A 216 14.94 -33.34 -5.55
CA GLU A 216 13.59 -33.64 -5.09
C GLU A 216 13.00 -32.50 -4.26
N PHE A 217 13.84 -31.78 -3.50
CA PHE A 217 13.42 -30.64 -2.70
C PHE A 217 13.05 -29.42 -3.57
N SER A 218 13.93 -29.04 -4.51
CA SER A 218 13.76 -27.91 -5.42
C SER A 218 14.41 -28.21 -6.78
N ALA A 219 13.61 -28.11 -7.84
CA ALA A 219 14.07 -28.40 -9.19
C ALA A 219 14.82 -27.22 -9.85
N ASP A 220 14.53 -25.99 -9.43
CA ASP A 220 15.13 -24.75 -9.95
C ASP A 220 16.12 -24.10 -8.96
N GLY A 221 16.32 -24.74 -7.79
CA GLY A 221 17.21 -24.31 -6.72
C GLY A 221 16.61 -23.25 -5.78
N ILE A 222 15.44 -22.69 -6.07
CA ILE A 222 14.82 -21.63 -5.26
C ILE A 222 13.43 -22.05 -4.79
N ASN A 223 12.56 -22.44 -5.73
CA ASN A 223 11.19 -22.77 -5.44
C ASN A 223 11.09 -24.25 -5.02
N PRO A 224 10.47 -24.57 -3.87
CA PRO A 224 10.32 -25.95 -3.45
C PRO A 224 9.34 -26.69 -4.38
N THR A 225 9.60 -27.97 -4.62
CA THR A 225 8.58 -28.89 -5.15
C THR A 225 7.51 -29.17 -4.09
N ASP A 226 6.46 -29.92 -4.42
CA ASP A 226 5.49 -30.39 -3.41
C ASP A 226 6.17 -31.17 -2.26
N ALA A 227 7.24 -31.94 -2.53
CA ALA A 227 7.97 -32.69 -1.51
C ALA A 227 8.75 -31.74 -0.57
N GLY A 228 9.45 -30.76 -1.14
CA GLY A 228 10.12 -29.72 -0.35
C GLY A 228 9.14 -28.82 0.42
N ALA A 229 8.02 -28.46 -0.18
CA ALA A 229 7.01 -27.62 0.45
C ALA A 229 6.30 -28.33 1.61
N LYS A 230 6.19 -29.67 1.58
CA LYS A 230 5.71 -30.44 2.73
C LYS A 230 6.63 -30.30 3.94
N ILE A 231 7.95 -30.32 3.74
CA ILE A 231 8.94 -30.09 4.80
C ILE A 231 8.75 -28.70 5.41
N TYR A 232 8.56 -27.67 4.57
CA TYR A 232 8.25 -26.33 5.05
C TYR A 232 6.91 -26.27 5.80
N ALA A 233 5.86 -26.93 5.30
CA ALA A 233 4.53 -26.92 5.91
C ALA A 233 4.53 -27.49 7.34
N GLU A 234 5.27 -28.58 7.56
CA GLU A 234 5.44 -29.20 8.89
C GLU A 234 6.10 -28.22 9.86
N ALA A 235 7.22 -27.61 9.48
CA ALA A 235 7.93 -26.64 10.32
C ALA A 235 7.12 -25.35 10.59
N VAL A 236 6.40 -24.86 9.59
CA VAL A 236 5.51 -23.69 9.77
C VAL A 236 4.40 -23.99 10.78
N THR A 237 3.85 -25.20 10.76
CA THR A 237 2.79 -25.60 11.69
C THR A 237 3.30 -25.56 13.13
N GLU A 238 4.47 -26.14 13.40
CA GLU A 238 5.10 -26.12 14.72
C GLU A 238 5.41 -24.69 15.18
N PHE A 239 6.00 -23.87 14.29
CA PHE A 239 6.29 -22.47 14.58
C PHE A 239 5.04 -21.66 14.87
N ALA A 240 3.96 -21.82 14.09
CA ALA A 240 2.71 -21.11 14.30
C ALA A 240 2.09 -21.46 15.66
N ASP A 241 2.07 -22.73 16.04
CA ASP A 241 1.57 -23.16 17.36
C ASP A 241 2.42 -22.59 18.50
N ALA A 242 3.74 -22.63 18.39
CA ALA A 242 4.64 -22.04 19.38
C ALA A 242 4.46 -20.51 19.48
N LEU A 243 4.35 -19.82 18.34
CA LEU A 243 4.18 -18.37 18.28
C LEU A 243 2.86 -17.91 18.90
N MET A 244 1.77 -18.66 18.68
CA MET A 244 0.45 -18.33 19.22
C MET A 244 0.31 -18.59 20.72
N THR A 245 1.15 -19.46 21.29
CA THR A 245 1.05 -19.90 22.70
C THR A 245 2.11 -19.32 23.63
N ALA A 246 3.16 -18.69 23.09
CA ALA A 246 4.27 -18.17 23.88
C ALA A 246 3.92 -16.99 24.80
N HIS A 247 3.00 -16.12 24.37
CA HIS A 247 2.63 -14.89 25.09
C HIS A 247 1.11 -14.71 25.14
N PRO A 248 0.56 -14.14 26.24
CA PRO A 248 -0.86 -13.83 26.31
C PRO A 248 -1.23 -12.70 25.33
N THR A 249 -2.44 -12.76 24.77
CA THR A 249 -2.97 -11.68 23.93
C THR A 249 -3.24 -10.44 24.81
N PRO A 250 -2.73 -9.24 24.46
CA PRO A 250 -2.97 -8.04 25.25
C PRO A 250 -4.40 -7.51 25.07
N GLU A 251 -4.92 -6.84 26.10
CA GLU A 251 -6.27 -6.22 26.05
C GLU A 251 -6.40 -5.10 25.02
N LYS A 252 -5.27 -4.48 24.64
CA LYS A 252 -5.19 -3.45 23.61
C LYS A 252 -3.85 -3.52 22.89
N ALA A 253 -3.80 -3.03 21.65
CA ALA A 253 -2.56 -2.91 20.91
C ALA A 253 -1.54 -2.01 21.66
N ILE A 254 -0.31 -2.47 21.71
CA ILE A 254 0.83 -1.86 22.39
C ILE A 254 1.70 -1.14 21.35
N HIS A 255 2.04 0.11 21.65
CA HIS A 255 2.98 0.88 20.85
C HIS A 255 4.40 0.31 21.04
N ILE A 256 5.01 -0.17 19.96
CA ILE A 256 6.39 -0.66 19.93
C ILE A 256 7.32 0.55 19.90
N LYS A 257 8.14 0.70 20.95
CA LYS A 257 9.17 1.75 20.99
C LYS A 257 10.34 1.31 20.11
N LEU A 258 10.77 2.20 19.23
CA LEU A 258 11.91 1.94 18.35
C LEU A 258 13.22 2.12 19.13
N PRO A 259 14.08 1.09 19.28
CA PRO A 259 15.39 1.27 19.88
C PRO A 259 16.31 2.09 18.97
N ALA A 260 17.47 2.51 19.49
CA ALA A 260 18.55 3.01 18.66
C ALA A 260 18.93 1.96 17.61
N PRO A 261 19.39 2.35 16.41
CA PRO A 261 19.80 1.37 15.40
C PRO A 261 20.99 0.54 15.93
N LEU A 262 20.95 -0.76 15.67
CA LEU A 262 22.03 -1.72 15.88
C LEU A 262 23.25 -1.36 15.03
N TYR A 263 23.02 -0.94 13.77
CA TYR A 263 24.05 -0.46 12.87
C TYR A 263 23.93 1.06 12.71
N PRO A 264 24.90 1.86 13.20
CA PRO A 264 24.82 3.33 13.19
C PRO A 264 24.58 3.96 11.81
N GLU A 265 25.05 3.30 10.75
CA GLU A 265 24.90 3.74 9.36
C GLU A 265 23.48 3.52 8.80
N THR A 266 22.60 2.80 9.52
CA THR A 266 21.24 2.54 9.08
C THR A 266 20.47 3.84 8.83
N ASN A 267 19.89 3.96 7.64
CA ASN A 267 18.93 4.99 7.28
C ASN A 267 17.59 4.31 6.97
N ASP A 268 16.57 4.60 7.78
CA ASP A 268 15.25 3.97 7.73
C ASP A 268 14.23 4.79 6.91
N ASN A 269 14.75 5.59 5.97
CA ASN A 269 13.98 6.53 5.19
C ASN A 269 14.02 6.25 3.68
N GLY A 270 14.06 4.97 3.30
CA GLY A 270 13.87 4.51 1.92
C GLY A 270 12.48 4.84 1.40
N ARG A 271 12.38 5.43 0.22
CA ARG A 271 11.11 5.82 -0.42
C ARG A 271 11.23 5.71 -1.93
N ILE A 272 10.11 5.38 -2.58
CA ILE A 272 9.95 5.58 -4.02
C ILE A 272 9.40 6.99 -4.23
N ILE A 273 10.27 7.92 -4.60
CA ILE A 273 9.88 9.29 -4.95
C ILE A 273 9.27 9.28 -6.35
N ALA A 274 8.10 9.90 -6.46
CA ALA A 274 7.40 10.04 -7.72
C ALA A 274 8.16 10.96 -8.66
N TYR A 275 8.20 10.65 -9.95
CA TYR A 275 8.79 11.57 -10.92
C TYR A 275 7.95 12.85 -11.11
N GLU A 276 6.73 12.87 -10.56
CA GLU A 276 5.86 14.04 -10.48
C GLU A 276 6.03 14.87 -9.21
N ASP A 277 6.93 14.46 -8.30
CA ASP A 277 7.23 15.29 -7.15
C ASP A 277 7.66 16.69 -7.66
N PRO A 278 7.14 17.79 -7.10
CA PRO A 278 7.48 19.13 -7.58
C PRO A 278 8.98 19.47 -7.54
N GLN A 279 9.78 18.73 -6.76
CA GLN A 279 11.24 18.86 -6.72
C GLN A 279 11.95 18.19 -7.89
N VAL A 280 11.26 17.34 -8.66
CA VAL A 280 11.80 16.69 -9.86
C VAL A 280 11.69 17.65 -11.04
N GLN A 281 12.83 18.02 -11.61
CA GLN A 281 12.90 18.90 -12.78
C GLN A 281 13.17 18.08 -14.02
N LEU A 282 12.31 18.24 -15.03
CA LEU A 282 12.40 17.54 -16.31
C LEU A 282 12.78 18.53 -17.42
N SER A 283 13.68 18.12 -18.32
CA SER A 283 14.00 18.85 -19.56
C SER A 283 14.05 17.89 -20.73
N GLY A 284 13.53 18.30 -21.89
CA GLY A 284 13.26 17.43 -23.04
C GLY A 284 11.84 16.85 -23.01
N ASN A 285 11.52 16.03 -24.01
CA ASN A 285 10.20 15.50 -24.30
C ASN A 285 9.88 14.27 -23.43
N TRP A 286 9.77 14.49 -22.13
CA TRP A 286 9.24 13.49 -21.20
C TRP A 286 7.72 13.46 -21.24
N LYS A 287 7.16 12.26 -21.40
CA LYS A 287 5.73 11.98 -21.38
C LYS A 287 5.38 11.33 -20.05
N PRO A 288 4.78 12.06 -19.09
CA PRO A 288 4.36 11.48 -17.83
C PRO A 288 3.02 10.75 -17.98
N GLY A 289 2.71 9.86 -17.04
CA GLY A 289 1.39 9.20 -16.95
C GLY A 289 1.12 8.17 -18.04
N GLN A 290 2.15 7.52 -18.57
CA GLN A 290 2.01 6.50 -19.61
C GLN A 290 1.71 5.13 -19.01
N GLU A 291 1.05 4.25 -19.77
CA GLU A 291 0.76 2.89 -19.32
C GLU A 291 2.03 2.08 -19.08
N SER A 292 1.96 1.20 -18.08
CA SER A 292 3.04 0.26 -17.79
C SER A 292 2.75 -1.09 -18.45
N PRO A 293 3.75 -1.71 -19.13
CA PRO A 293 3.58 -3.06 -19.68
C PRO A 293 3.54 -4.14 -18.59
N ILE A 294 4.00 -3.84 -17.38
CA ILE A 294 4.01 -4.77 -16.23
C ILE A 294 3.51 -4.07 -14.96
N GLY A 295 2.94 -4.85 -14.04
CA GLY A 295 2.67 -4.38 -12.69
C GLY A 295 3.96 -4.28 -11.85
N PRO A 296 3.90 -3.62 -10.67
CA PRO A 296 2.72 -2.98 -10.07
C PRO A 296 2.62 -1.47 -10.39
N PHE A 297 3.37 -0.95 -11.36
CA PHE A 297 3.34 0.48 -11.70
C PHE A 297 1.94 0.92 -12.15
N ARG A 298 1.46 2.04 -11.59
CA ARG A 298 0.22 2.70 -12.03
C ARG A 298 0.42 3.47 -13.33
N HIS A 299 1.62 4.00 -13.53
CA HIS A 299 2.01 4.76 -14.71
C HIS A 299 3.53 4.93 -14.77
N LEU A 300 4.05 5.37 -15.91
CA LEU A 300 5.48 5.57 -16.17
C LEU A 300 5.75 6.94 -16.77
N LEU A 301 6.96 7.44 -16.51
CA LEU A 301 7.56 8.54 -17.24
C LEU A 301 8.33 7.97 -18.43
N VAL A 302 7.98 8.38 -19.65
CA VAL A 302 8.54 7.81 -20.88
C VAL A 302 9.15 8.88 -21.76
N SER A 303 10.30 8.61 -22.35
CA SER A 303 10.86 9.42 -23.44
C SER A 303 11.77 8.60 -24.33
N ASN A 304 11.88 9.03 -25.58
CA ASN A 304 12.80 8.47 -26.58
C ASN A 304 13.78 9.54 -27.08
N GLU A 305 13.79 10.72 -26.45
CA GLU A 305 14.67 11.82 -26.82
C GLU A 305 16.03 11.66 -26.13
N VAL A 306 17.05 11.32 -26.91
CA VAL A 306 18.44 11.33 -26.44
C VAL A 306 18.79 12.72 -25.94
N GLY A 307 19.30 12.80 -24.71
CA GLY A 307 19.65 14.05 -24.06
C GLY A 307 18.57 14.65 -23.16
N ALA A 308 17.35 14.10 -23.14
CA ALA A 308 16.37 14.47 -22.13
C ALA A 308 16.92 14.18 -20.73
N THR A 309 16.68 15.10 -19.78
CA THR A 309 17.21 15.03 -18.42
C THR A 309 16.13 15.04 -17.36
N LEU A 310 16.43 14.40 -16.24
CA LEU A 310 15.70 14.44 -14.98
C LEU A 310 16.70 14.88 -13.90
N ARG A 311 16.33 15.86 -13.08
CA ARG A 311 17.10 16.31 -11.92
C ARG A 311 16.30 16.22 -10.65
N LEU A 312 16.96 15.87 -9.55
CA LEU A 312 16.36 15.89 -8.21
C LEU A 312 17.37 16.37 -7.19
N LYS A 313 16.97 17.35 -6.37
CA LYS A 313 17.68 17.70 -5.15
C LYS A 313 17.13 16.94 -3.96
N PHE A 314 18.01 16.41 -3.13
CA PHE A 314 17.64 15.58 -1.99
C PHE A 314 18.68 15.64 -0.87
N GLN A 315 18.30 15.21 0.32
CA GLN A 315 19.22 14.95 1.44
C GLN A 315 19.10 13.47 1.81
N GLY A 316 20.20 12.72 1.86
CA GLY A 316 20.12 11.28 2.08
C GLY A 316 21.42 10.53 1.80
N THR A 317 21.37 9.22 1.97
CA THR A 317 22.56 8.35 1.87
C THR A 317 22.66 7.60 0.55
N GLU A 318 21.55 7.49 -0.19
CA GLU A 318 21.49 6.70 -1.42
C GLU A 318 20.39 7.22 -2.35
N ILE A 319 20.70 7.27 -3.64
CA ILE A 319 19.77 7.60 -4.71
C ILE A 319 19.87 6.55 -5.83
N GLY A 320 18.72 6.16 -6.36
CA GLY A 320 18.57 5.15 -7.38
C GLY A 320 17.38 5.42 -8.28
N ILE A 321 17.13 4.51 -9.23
CA ILE A 321 15.91 4.50 -10.04
C ILE A 321 15.24 3.15 -9.95
N ILE A 322 13.94 3.14 -10.22
CA ILE A 322 13.23 1.95 -10.60
C ILE A 322 12.66 2.18 -12.01
N ASP A 323 13.17 1.43 -12.98
CA ASP A 323 12.79 1.53 -14.38
C ASP A 323 12.23 0.20 -14.91
N ILE A 324 11.72 0.25 -16.15
CA ILE A 324 11.34 -0.94 -16.91
C ILE A 324 12.27 -1.06 -18.09
N VAL A 325 13.00 -2.16 -18.11
CA VAL A 325 13.87 -2.52 -19.22
C VAL A 325 13.15 -3.47 -20.19
N ASN A 326 13.41 -3.29 -21.48
CA ASN A 326 12.90 -4.13 -22.55
C ASN A 326 13.92 -4.12 -23.71
N ALA A 327 13.68 -4.90 -24.77
CA ALA A 327 14.57 -4.99 -25.94
C ALA A 327 14.88 -3.62 -26.60
N ASP A 328 14.00 -2.63 -26.44
CA ASP A 328 14.14 -1.28 -27.00
C ASP A 328 14.68 -0.25 -26.00
N SER A 329 15.18 -0.66 -24.83
CA SER A 329 15.56 0.27 -23.77
C SER A 329 16.75 1.15 -24.11
N ALA A 330 16.61 2.44 -23.77
CA ALA A 330 17.72 3.39 -23.81
C ALA A 330 18.65 3.20 -22.60
N ALA A 331 19.93 3.55 -22.77
CA ALA A 331 20.87 3.72 -21.67
C ALA A 331 20.70 5.09 -21.00
N PHE A 332 21.15 5.21 -19.76
CA PHE A 332 21.23 6.47 -19.04
C PHE A 332 22.67 6.84 -18.70
N ASP A 333 22.98 8.14 -18.70
CA ASP A 333 24.15 8.69 -18.03
C ASP A 333 23.67 9.39 -16.75
N PHE A 334 24.32 9.16 -15.62
CA PHE A 334 23.95 9.79 -14.35
C PHE A 334 25.17 10.36 -13.61
N ALA A 335 24.96 11.42 -12.84
CA ALA A 335 25.95 12.01 -11.94
C ALA A 335 25.25 12.53 -10.67
N VAL A 336 25.99 12.54 -9.56
CA VAL A 336 25.58 13.20 -8.31
C VAL A 336 26.60 14.28 -7.99
N ASP A 337 26.15 15.46 -7.56
CA ASP A 337 26.99 16.59 -7.11
C ASP A 337 28.04 17.08 -8.12
N GLY A 338 27.76 16.90 -9.42
CA GLY A 338 28.65 17.34 -10.49
C GLY A 338 29.87 16.44 -10.72
N GLU A 339 29.90 15.26 -10.10
CA GLU A 339 30.89 14.21 -10.39
C GLU A 339 30.82 13.72 -11.85
N GLU A 340 31.80 12.92 -12.27
CA GLU A 340 31.83 12.37 -13.63
C GLU A 340 30.57 11.51 -13.92
N PHE A 341 30.01 11.68 -15.11
CA PHE A 341 28.87 10.90 -15.55
C PHE A 341 29.21 9.42 -15.70
N GLN A 342 28.43 8.57 -15.03
CA GLN A 342 28.50 7.12 -15.14
C GLN A 342 27.39 6.62 -16.06
N ARG A 343 27.71 5.62 -16.89
CA ARG A 343 26.77 5.00 -17.83
C ARG A 343 26.04 3.82 -17.16
N LEU A 344 24.72 3.89 -17.09
CA LEU A 344 23.84 2.75 -16.82
C LEU A 344 23.28 2.21 -18.13
N SER A 345 23.88 1.12 -18.63
CA SER A 345 23.40 0.41 -19.82
C SER A 345 22.16 -0.44 -19.50
N PRO A 346 21.26 -0.68 -20.47
CA PRO A 346 20.24 -1.71 -20.33
C PRO A 346 20.92 -3.10 -20.23
N PRO A 347 20.32 -4.07 -19.53
CA PRO A 347 20.83 -5.44 -19.50
C PRO A 347 20.82 -6.04 -20.92
N GLN A 348 21.74 -6.97 -21.18
CA GLN A 348 21.73 -7.76 -22.41
C GLN A 348 20.62 -8.82 -22.34
N ASP A 349 20.10 -9.22 -23.50
CA ASP A 349 19.17 -10.36 -23.66
C ASP A 349 17.81 -10.24 -22.93
N VAL A 350 17.31 -9.01 -22.71
CA VAL A 350 15.95 -8.79 -22.18
C VAL A 350 14.91 -9.11 -23.26
N THR A 351 14.19 -10.22 -23.10
CA THR A 351 13.13 -10.66 -24.03
C THR A 351 11.75 -10.08 -23.70
N ASP A 352 11.51 -9.80 -22.41
CA ASP A 352 10.23 -9.34 -21.90
C ASP A 352 10.41 -8.12 -20.99
N PRO A 353 9.42 -7.20 -20.94
CA PRO A 353 9.48 -6.05 -20.05
C PRO A 353 9.74 -6.47 -18.60
N THR A 354 10.82 -5.98 -18.03
CA THR A 354 11.30 -6.38 -16.70
C THR A 354 11.51 -5.16 -15.83
N MET A 355 11.02 -5.21 -14.60
CA MET A 355 11.28 -4.17 -13.61
C MET A 355 12.72 -4.26 -13.13
N ARG A 356 13.44 -3.13 -13.12
CA ARG A 356 14.80 -3.05 -12.61
C ARG A 356 14.93 -1.95 -11.56
N PRO A 357 14.93 -2.30 -10.26
CA PRO A 357 15.40 -1.40 -9.21
C PRO A 357 16.93 -1.37 -9.22
N VAL A 358 17.54 -0.18 -9.23
CA VAL A 358 19.00 -0.02 -9.26
C VAL A 358 19.43 1.15 -8.39
N SER A 359 20.47 0.94 -7.58
CA SER A 359 21.17 2.03 -6.89
C SER A 359 22.11 2.69 -7.89
N LEU A 360 22.02 4.02 -8.01
CA LEU A 360 22.93 4.79 -8.84
C LEU A 360 24.15 5.22 -8.01
N VAL A 361 23.92 5.79 -6.82
CA VAL A 361 24.98 6.22 -5.90
C VAL A 361 24.55 5.96 -4.46
N SER A 362 25.44 5.36 -3.67
CA SER A 362 25.27 5.09 -2.23
C SER A 362 26.47 5.62 -1.43
N GLY A 363 26.35 5.64 -0.09
CA GLY A 363 27.41 6.14 0.79
C GLY A 363 27.52 7.66 0.84
N LEU A 364 26.46 8.36 0.46
CA LEU A 364 26.37 9.83 0.52
C LEU A 364 26.24 10.33 1.97
N ASP A 365 26.69 11.56 2.22
CA ASP A 365 26.57 12.19 3.54
C ASP A 365 25.10 12.50 3.83
N ARG A 366 24.52 11.76 4.78
CA ARG A 366 23.11 11.87 5.15
C ARG A 366 22.66 13.28 5.54
N ASN A 367 23.58 14.15 5.94
CA ASN A 367 23.26 15.51 6.40
C ASN A 367 23.44 16.57 5.29
N LYS A 368 23.97 16.22 4.13
CA LYS A 368 24.17 17.17 3.02
C LYS A 368 23.03 17.13 2.02
N GLU A 369 22.80 18.28 1.38
CA GLU A 369 22.01 18.32 0.15
C GLU A 369 22.88 17.83 -1.01
N HIS A 370 22.27 17.02 -1.85
CA HIS A 370 22.82 16.40 -3.05
C HIS A 370 21.93 16.70 -4.25
N GLU A 371 22.50 16.67 -5.45
CA GLU A 371 21.72 16.76 -6.71
C GLU A 371 22.02 15.56 -7.62
N LEU A 372 20.98 14.79 -7.95
CA LEU A 372 21.04 13.80 -9.04
C LEU A 372 20.78 14.51 -10.38
N VAL A 373 21.59 14.20 -11.39
CA VAL A 373 21.32 14.47 -12.79
C VAL A 373 21.31 13.14 -13.55
N LEU A 374 20.17 12.79 -14.16
CA LEU A 374 19.98 11.62 -15.01
C LEU A 374 19.68 12.07 -16.44
N LYS A 375 20.33 11.47 -17.43
CA LYS A 375 20.20 11.83 -18.86
C LYS A 375 20.00 10.59 -19.72
N ILE A 376 19.11 10.65 -20.71
CA ILE A 376 19.00 9.59 -21.73
C ILE A 376 20.24 9.65 -22.63
N ALA A 377 21.01 8.56 -22.67
CA ALA A 377 22.36 8.52 -23.25
C ALA A 377 22.45 7.80 -24.60
N SER A 378 21.44 7.01 -24.97
CA SER A 378 21.40 6.30 -26.26
C SER A 378 20.00 6.33 -26.87
N PRO A 379 19.88 6.07 -28.18
CA PRO A 379 18.59 5.75 -28.79
C PRO A 379 17.89 4.58 -28.07
N GLY A 380 16.57 4.59 -28.08
CA GLY A 380 15.72 3.63 -27.38
C GLY A 380 14.60 4.34 -26.61
N THR A 381 13.92 3.59 -25.74
CA THR A 381 12.84 4.09 -24.88
C THR A 381 13.27 4.04 -23.42
N ALA A 382 13.29 5.19 -22.75
CA ALA A 382 13.41 5.28 -21.29
C ALA A 382 12.03 5.12 -20.65
N ARG A 383 11.91 4.30 -19.59
CA ARG A 383 10.66 4.04 -18.87
C ARG A 383 10.90 4.08 -17.36
N ILE A 384 10.69 5.22 -16.72
CA ILE A 384 10.97 5.41 -15.29
C ILE A 384 9.68 5.26 -14.48
N GLY A 385 9.70 4.38 -13.48
CA GLY A 385 8.63 4.15 -12.52
C GLY A 385 8.82 4.85 -11.18
N GLY A 386 9.97 5.50 -10.95
CA GLY A 386 10.25 6.31 -9.75
C GLY A 386 11.74 6.43 -9.44
N LEU A 387 12.05 7.26 -8.46
CA LEU A 387 13.40 7.44 -7.91
C LEU A 387 13.48 6.74 -6.55
N LEU A 388 14.49 5.90 -6.35
CA LEU A 388 14.72 5.21 -5.08
C LEU A 388 15.58 6.11 -4.18
N LEU A 389 15.00 6.73 -3.17
CA LEU A 389 15.73 7.64 -2.27
C LEU A 389 15.73 7.11 -0.85
N ASN A 390 16.90 6.93 -0.25
CA ASN A 390 17.02 6.73 1.20
C ASN A 390 17.35 8.06 1.86
N GLY A 391 16.30 8.84 2.15
CA GLY A 391 16.44 10.26 2.46
C GLY A 391 15.14 11.07 2.29
N THR A 392 15.29 12.38 2.20
CA THR A 392 14.20 13.36 2.10
C THR A 392 14.38 14.28 0.90
N VAL A 393 13.26 14.72 0.35
CA VAL A 393 13.16 15.84 -0.59
C VAL A 393 12.49 17.01 0.12
N GLU A 394 12.75 18.23 -0.32
CA GLU A 394 12.08 19.41 0.22
C GLU A 394 10.57 19.34 -0.04
N ASN A 395 9.77 19.54 1.01
CA ASN A 395 8.32 19.58 0.88
C ASN A 395 7.89 20.89 0.19
N ALA A 396 7.57 20.82 -1.10
CA ALA A 396 7.10 21.96 -1.90
C ALA A 396 5.80 22.61 -1.38
N PHE A 397 5.04 21.92 -0.52
CA PHE A 397 3.81 22.45 0.08
C PHE A 397 4.03 23.10 1.46
N LYS A 398 5.28 23.11 1.97
CA LYS A 398 5.60 23.68 3.27
C LYS A 398 5.25 25.17 3.31
N GLY A 399 4.44 25.57 4.28
CA GLY A 399 4.03 26.97 4.47
C GLY A 399 2.81 27.40 3.63
N LEU A 400 2.37 26.60 2.66
CA LEU A 400 1.18 26.89 1.86
C LEU A 400 -0.10 26.53 2.63
N THR A 401 -1.09 27.41 2.56
CA THR A 401 -2.48 27.10 2.94
C THR A 401 -3.03 25.98 2.07
N LYS A 402 -4.09 25.31 2.53
CA LYS A 402 -4.70 24.21 1.77
C LYS A 402 -5.19 24.65 0.39
N LEU A 403 -5.69 25.88 0.28
CA LEU A 403 -6.17 26.46 -0.96
C LEU A 403 -5.02 26.77 -1.94
N GLU A 404 -3.89 27.28 -1.46
CA GLU A 404 -2.69 27.46 -2.29
C GLU A 404 -2.12 26.12 -2.78
N GLN A 405 -2.18 25.07 -1.95
CA GLN A 405 -1.79 23.71 -2.38
C GLN A 405 -2.69 23.20 -3.51
N ILE A 406 -4.01 23.40 -3.40
CA ILE A 406 -4.98 23.04 -4.43
C ILE A 406 -4.68 23.74 -5.75
N ASP A 407 -4.40 25.03 -5.73
CA ASP A 407 -4.05 25.79 -6.93
C ASP A 407 -2.72 25.34 -7.53
N LEU A 408 -1.70 25.11 -6.70
CA LEU A 408 -0.40 24.65 -7.18
C LEU A 408 -0.48 23.28 -7.88
N ILE A 409 -1.30 22.37 -7.35
CA ILE A 409 -1.54 21.07 -7.98
C ILE A 409 -2.27 21.26 -9.31
N TYR A 410 -3.36 22.04 -9.31
CA TYR A 410 -4.18 22.25 -10.50
C TYR A 410 -3.45 23.04 -11.60
N SER A 411 -2.51 23.94 -11.26
CA SER A 411 -1.72 24.69 -12.25
C SER A 411 -0.79 23.81 -13.08
N LYS A 412 -0.61 22.55 -12.70
CA LYS A 412 0.18 21.53 -13.43
C LYS A 412 -0.69 20.52 -14.16
N MET A 413 -1.99 20.75 -14.20
CA MET A 413 -2.99 19.94 -14.87
C MET A 413 -3.59 20.72 -16.03
N ASP A 414 -4.12 20.01 -17.03
CA ASP A 414 -4.91 20.64 -18.08
C ASP A 414 -6.22 21.19 -17.47
N PRO A 415 -6.74 22.33 -17.95
CA PRO A 415 -7.98 22.88 -17.43
C PRO A 415 -9.17 21.97 -17.77
N ILE A 416 -10.17 21.95 -16.89
CA ILE A 416 -11.42 21.24 -17.14
C ILE A 416 -12.29 22.03 -18.11
N GLU A 417 -12.64 21.41 -19.23
CA GLU A 417 -13.64 21.90 -20.18
C GLU A 417 -15.01 21.28 -19.84
N TYR A 418 -15.81 21.98 -19.03
CA TYR A 418 -17.15 21.55 -18.63
C TYR A 418 -18.10 22.75 -18.57
N GLN A 419 -19.25 22.63 -19.25
CA GLN A 419 -20.32 23.62 -19.18
C GLN A 419 -21.51 23.06 -18.40
N PRO A 420 -21.82 23.58 -17.20
CA PRO A 420 -22.98 23.15 -16.43
C PRO A 420 -24.31 23.49 -17.13
N LEU A 421 -25.32 22.66 -16.89
CA LEU A 421 -26.67 22.91 -17.38
C LEU A 421 -27.27 24.18 -16.73
N ALA A 422 -28.08 24.91 -17.51
CA ALA A 422 -28.88 26.00 -16.99
C ALA A 422 -29.95 25.46 -16.02
N GLY A 423 -30.33 26.25 -15.02
CA GLY A 423 -31.39 25.86 -14.06
C GLY A 423 -30.97 24.82 -13.01
N ARG A 424 -29.71 24.36 -13.00
CA ARG A 424 -29.18 23.35 -12.06
C ARG A 424 -29.38 23.64 -10.57
N PHE A 425 -29.66 24.89 -10.21
CA PHE A 425 -29.89 25.33 -8.83
C PHE A 425 -31.38 25.45 -8.43
N GLN A 426 -32.32 25.13 -9.32
CA GLN A 426 -33.76 25.31 -9.07
C GLN A 426 -34.24 24.61 -7.78
N ASP A 427 -33.62 23.48 -7.42
CA ASP A 427 -33.97 22.63 -6.28
C ASP A 427 -33.08 22.86 -5.05
N ILE A 428 -32.15 23.81 -5.13
CA ILE A 428 -31.29 24.24 -3.99
C ILE A 428 -31.24 25.78 -3.80
N PRO A 429 -32.37 26.51 -3.89
CA PRO A 429 -32.37 27.97 -3.86
C PRO A 429 -31.86 28.57 -2.54
N LYS A 430 -32.09 27.94 -1.39
CA LYS A 430 -31.64 28.45 -0.07
C LYS A 430 -30.13 28.27 0.10
N THR A 431 -29.58 27.18 -0.44
CA THR A 431 -28.13 26.95 -0.49
C THR A 431 -27.47 28.05 -1.31
N MET A 432 -28.01 28.34 -2.50
CA MET A 432 -27.47 29.42 -3.34
C MET A 432 -27.68 30.81 -2.74
N ASP A 433 -28.79 31.05 -2.03
CA ASP A 433 -29.01 32.29 -1.28
C ASP A 433 -27.91 32.49 -0.23
N LYS A 434 -27.60 31.47 0.58
CA LYS A 434 -26.50 31.54 1.56
C LYS A 434 -25.14 31.73 0.91
N LEU A 435 -24.87 31.10 -0.24
CA LEU A 435 -23.62 31.28 -0.96
C LEU A 435 -23.50 32.74 -1.47
N ARG A 436 -24.53 33.25 -2.13
CA ARG A 436 -24.52 34.60 -2.74
C ARG A 436 -24.56 35.73 -1.72
N ASN A 437 -25.39 35.59 -0.69
CA ASN A 437 -25.74 36.67 0.24
C ASN A 437 -25.07 36.50 1.62
N GLY A 438 -24.28 35.45 1.80
CA GLY A 438 -23.54 35.17 3.03
C GLY A 438 -24.32 34.41 4.10
N GLY A 439 -23.62 34.09 5.20
CA GLY A 439 -24.14 33.28 6.31
C GLY A 439 -23.32 32.00 6.54
N GLU A 440 -23.84 31.07 7.35
CA GLU A 440 -23.24 29.74 7.54
C GLU A 440 -24.03 28.70 6.74
N LEU A 441 -23.36 28.00 5.83
CA LEU A 441 -23.88 26.85 5.10
C LEU A 441 -23.33 25.56 5.71
N ARG A 442 -24.21 24.75 6.30
CA ARG A 442 -23.86 23.42 6.81
C ARG A 442 -24.14 22.36 5.76
N MET A 443 -23.07 21.75 5.25
CA MET A 443 -23.13 20.77 4.17
C MET A 443 -22.72 19.39 4.69
N VAL A 444 -23.62 18.41 4.62
CA VAL A 444 -23.32 17.01 5.00
C VAL A 444 -23.08 16.19 3.73
N LEU A 445 -21.91 15.58 3.61
CA LEU A 445 -21.59 14.62 2.56
C LEU A 445 -21.84 13.21 3.08
N LEU A 446 -22.81 12.52 2.48
CA LEU A 446 -23.19 11.15 2.80
C LEU A 446 -22.75 10.19 1.69
N GLY A 447 -22.08 9.10 2.07
CA GLY A 447 -21.67 8.07 1.12
C GLY A 447 -20.55 7.17 1.64
N ASP A 448 -19.77 6.65 0.70
CA ASP A 448 -18.62 5.77 0.97
C ASP A 448 -17.29 6.53 0.94
N SER A 449 -16.18 5.80 0.77
CA SER A 449 -14.84 6.36 0.70
C SER A 449 -14.61 7.25 -0.53
N ILE A 450 -15.42 7.13 -1.60
CA ILE A 450 -15.35 8.02 -2.76
C ILE A 450 -15.88 9.41 -2.39
N MET A 451 -16.95 9.49 -1.60
CA MET A 451 -17.37 10.74 -0.99
C MET A 451 -16.34 11.27 0.03
N GLY A 452 -15.50 10.37 0.56
CA GLY A 452 -14.27 10.72 1.28
C GLY A 452 -13.27 11.48 0.41
N ASN A 453 -13.02 11.02 -0.81
CA ASN A 453 -12.19 11.75 -1.78
C ASN A 453 -12.86 13.05 -2.26
N THR A 454 -14.18 13.04 -2.50
CA THR A 454 -14.95 14.25 -2.81
C THR A 454 -14.79 15.30 -1.72
N SER A 455 -14.89 14.90 -0.45
CA SER A 455 -14.60 15.79 0.68
C SER A 455 -13.13 16.20 0.72
N ALA A 456 -12.19 15.27 0.52
CA ALA A 456 -10.75 15.56 0.57
C ALA A 456 -10.26 16.47 -0.57
N SER A 457 -11.03 16.63 -1.66
CA SER A 457 -10.78 17.63 -2.70
C SER A 457 -10.76 19.07 -2.16
N ALA A 458 -11.40 19.29 -0.99
CA ALA A 458 -11.54 20.59 -0.34
C ALA A 458 -12.22 21.66 -1.22
N PHE A 459 -13.20 21.24 -2.04
CA PHE A 459 -13.98 22.12 -2.92
C PHE A 459 -14.68 23.27 -2.20
N GLU A 460 -15.01 23.14 -0.91
CA GLU A 460 -15.56 24.21 -0.08
C GLU A 460 -14.63 25.43 -0.03
N LEU A 461 -13.30 25.24 -0.10
CA LEU A 461 -12.35 26.35 -0.13
C LEU A 461 -12.41 27.09 -1.47
N LEU A 462 -12.67 26.36 -2.56
CA LEU A 462 -12.92 26.94 -3.88
C LEU A 462 -14.24 27.71 -3.89
N LEU A 463 -15.30 27.14 -3.30
CA LEU A 463 -16.58 27.84 -3.17
C LEU A 463 -16.45 29.11 -2.32
N MET A 464 -15.78 29.06 -1.17
CA MET A 464 -15.55 30.25 -0.34
C MET A 464 -14.64 31.29 -0.99
N ARG A 465 -13.86 30.93 -2.02
CA ARG A 465 -13.16 31.92 -2.86
C ARG A 465 -14.14 32.70 -3.75
N HIS A 466 -15.12 32.03 -4.35
CA HIS A 466 -16.16 32.67 -5.19
C HIS A 466 -17.26 33.36 -4.37
N TYR A 467 -17.50 32.85 -3.17
CA TYR A 467 -18.55 33.28 -2.24
C TYR A 467 -17.95 33.65 -0.87
N PRO A 468 -17.14 34.72 -0.78
CA PRO A 468 -16.33 35.04 0.40
C PRO A 468 -17.15 35.39 1.64
N ASP A 469 -18.41 35.82 1.47
CA ASP A 469 -19.31 36.16 2.58
C ASP A 469 -20.00 34.93 3.20
N CYS A 470 -19.88 33.75 2.56
CA CYS A 470 -20.43 32.50 3.03
C CYS A 470 -19.38 31.67 3.75
N LYS A 471 -19.66 31.27 4.99
CA LYS A 471 -18.87 30.27 5.72
C LYS A 471 -19.44 28.89 5.47
N ILE A 472 -18.64 27.99 4.88
CA ILE A 472 -19.06 26.61 4.63
C ILE A 472 -18.54 25.69 5.75
N ASN A 473 -19.47 25.05 6.47
CA ASN A 473 -19.21 24.00 7.44
C ASN A 473 -19.52 22.65 6.80
N LYS A 474 -18.50 22.03 6.19
CA LYS A 474 -18.61 20.75 5.49
C LYS A 474 -18.32 19.59 6.44
N ILE A 475 -19.24 18.63 6.49
CA ILE A 475 -19.20 17.45 7.35
C ILE A 475 -19.16 16.20 6.47
N ALA A 476 -18.06 15.45 6.53
CA ALA A 476 -17.97 14.13 5.89
C ALA A 476 -18.57 13.07 6.83
N SER A 477 -19.78 12.59 6.51
CA SER A 477 -20.48 11.56 7.27
C SER A 477 -20.51 10.26 6.46
N LEU A 478 -19.46 9.45 6.63
CA LEU A 478 -19.10 8.41 5.67
C LEU A 478 -18.91 7.06 6.35
N ARG A 479 -19.16 6.00 5.58
CA ARG A 479 -18.83 4.63 5.95
C ARG A 479 -18.34 3.86 4.73
N SER A 480 -17.09 3.41 4.79
CA SER A 480 -16.44 2.67 3.70
C SER A 480 -17.23 1.42 3.29
N SER A 481 -17.24 1.15 1.99
CA SER A 481 -17.89 -0.01 1.38
C SER A 481 -19.42 -0.09 1.58
N THR A 482 -20.08 1.01 1.96
CA THR A 482 -21.54 1.08 2.11
C THR A 482 -22.16 2.32 1.48
N GLY A 483 -23.41 2.22 1.04
CA GLY A 483 -24.19 3.33 0.49
C GLY A 483 -25.58 3.44 1.13
N CYS A 484 -26.53 4.05 0.43
CA CYS A 484 -27.88 4.26 0.95
C CYS A 484 -28.64 2.98 1.31
N THR A 485 -28.30 1.84 0.70
CA THR A 485 -28.81 0.52 1.10
C THR A 485 -28.52 0.17 2.58
N TYR A 486 -27.46 0.74 3.15
CA TYR A 486 -27.14 0.64 4.57
C TYR A 486 -27.77 1.78 5.39
N TYR A 487 -27.71 3.01 4.89
CA TYR A 487 -28.17 4.19 5.63
C TYR A 487 -29.69 4.26 5.80
N GLN A 488 -30.46 3.68 4.88
CA GLN A 488 -31.93 3.65 4.98
C GLN A 488 -32.44 2.77 6.13
N GLU A 489 -31.60 1.88 6.65
CA GLU A 489 -31.98 0.88 7.65
C GLU A 489 -31.61 1.34 9.07
N ASP A 490 -32.27 0.73 10.07
CA ASP A 490 -31.94 0.85 11.49
C ASP A 490 -31.84 2.31 12.00
N ASN A 491 -32.64 3.21 11.43
CA ASN A 491 -32.66 4.64 11.75
C ASN A 491 -31.31 5.35 11.61
N ARG A 492 -30.39 4.83 10.77
CA ARG A 492 -29.05 5.40 10.60
C ARG A 492 -29.05 6.78 9.97
N VAL A 493 -30.11 7.17 9.27
CA VAL A 493 -30.32 8.56 8.81
C VAL A 493 -30.21 9.54 9.98
N GLN A 494 -30.67 9.19 11.18
CA GLN A 494 -30.51 10.02 12.37
C GLN A 494 -29.04 10.28 12.70
N ASP A 495 -28.25 9.21 12.79
CA ASP A 495 -26.86 9.26 13.23
C ASP A 495 -25.92 9.83 12.17
N TYR A 496 -26.20 9.58 10.89
CA TYR A 496 -25.33 10.00 9.79
C TYR A 496 -25.73 11.33 9.16
N VAL A 497 -26.99 11.75 9.28
CA VAL A 497 -27.47 12.99 8.63
C VAL A 497 -28.08 13.94 9.65
N LEU A 498 -29.19 13.57 10.28
CA LEU A 498 -30.04 14.52 11.00
C LEU A 498 -29.38 15.10 12.25
N ARG A 499 -28.52 14.34 12.95
CA ARG A 499 -27.76 14.85 14.10
C ARG A 499 -26.87 16.05 13.77
N HIS A 500 -26.53 16.21 12.49
CA HIS A 500 -25.69 17.31 12.02
C HIS A 500 -26.50 18.56 11.67
N ASN A 501 -27.83 18.45 11.54
CA ASN A 501 -28.72 19.54 11.14
C ASN A 501 -28.26 20.25 9.85
N PRO A 502 -28.19 19.53 8.71
CA PRO A 502 -27.71 20.08 7.45
C PRO A 502 -28.65 21.15 6.87
N ASP A 503 -28.08 22.10 6.14
CA ASP A 503 -28.82 22.89 5.16
C ASP A 503 -28.85 22.17 3.80
N LEU A 504 -27.70 21.61 3.41
CA LEU A 504 -27.49 20.86 2.19
C LEU A 504 -26.99 19.45 2.51
N LEU A 505 -27.70 18.43 2.02
CA LEU A 505 -27.26 17.05 2.02
C LEU A 505 -26.74 16.68 0.62
N VAL A 506 -25.48 16.27 0.54
CA VAL A 506 -24.85 15.81 -0.70
C VAL A 506 -24.69 14.29 -0.63
N ILE A 507 -25.38 13.56 -1.51
CA ILE A 507 -25.35 12.08 -1.54
C ILE A 507 -24.59 11.62 -2.79
N GLY A 508 -23.64 10.71 -2.62
CA GLY A 508 -22.91 10.11 -3.73
C GLY A 508 -22.17 8.82 -3.36
N GLY A 509 -21.18 8.46 -4.18
CA GLY A 509 -20.35 7.26 -3.98
C GLY A 509 -20.73 6.09 -4.90
N ILE A 510 -19.98 4.99 -4.79
CA ILE A 510 -20.08 3.81 -5.66
C ILE A 510 -20.75 2.61 -4.96
N SER A 511 -20.88 2.65 -3.64
CA SER A 511 -21.35 1.52 -2.82
C SER A 511 -22.87 1.41 -2.70
N ASN A 512 -23.62 2.10 -3.57
CA ASN A 512 -25.09 2.07 -3.60
C ASN A 512 -25.65 0.80 -4.24
N ARG A 513 -24.81 -0.06 -4.83
CA ARG A 513 -25.21 -1.34 -5.47
C ARG A 513 -26.25 -1.16 -6.58
N ASP A 514 -26.11 -0.08 -7.34
CA ASP A 514 -27.03 0.33 -8.40
C ASP A 514 -28.49 0.54 -7.93
N ASP A 515 -28.72 0.71 -6.62
CA ASP A 515 -30.04 0.89 -6.01
C ASP A 515 -30.34 2.37 -5.75
N ALA A 516 -31.00 3.02 -6.71
CA ALA A 516 -31.42 4.41 -6.59
C ALA A 516 -32.63 4.58 -5.65
N GLU A 517 -33.43 3.53 -5.43
CA GLU A 517 -34.59 3.59 -4.54
C GLU A 517 -34.17 3.63 -3.07
N ALA A 518 -33.06 2.98 -2.71
CA ALA A 518 -32.45 3.19 -1.41
C ALA A 518 -32.02 4.66 -1.18
N VAL A 519 -31.55 5.34 -2.23
CA VAL A 519 -31.23 6.78 -2.16
C VAL A 519 -32.49 7.59 -1.93
N ARG A 520 -33.58 7.30 -2.66
CA ARG A 520 -34.90 7.91 -2.44
C ARG A 520 -35.38 7.74 -1.01
N SER A 521 -35.32 6.52 -0.48
CA SER A 521 -35.72 6.19 0.89
C SER A 521 -34.99 7.06 1.92
N VAL A 522 -33.66 7.23 1.78
CA VAL A 522 -32.88 8.12 2.65
C VAL A 522 -33.36 9.57 2.56
N ILE A 523 -33.60 10.09 1.34
CA ILE A 523 -34.09 11.47 1.14
C ILE A 523 -35.44 11.67 1.84
N GLN A 524 -36.36 10.73 1.67
CA GLN A 524 -37.69 10.78 2.26
C GLN A 524 -37.62 10.72 3.80
N GLN A 525 -36.77 9.86 4.37
CA GLN A 525 -36.54 9.81 5.81
C GLN A 525 -35.97 11.12 6.37
N VAL A 526 -35.03 11.76 5.66
CA VAL A 526 -34.48 13.07 6.05
C VAL A 526 -35.58 14.12 6.05
N ARG A 527 -36.34 14.23 4.95
CA ARG A 527 -37.37 15.27 4.82
C ARG A 527 -38.60 15.06 5.67
N ALA A 528 -38.89 13.81 6.07
CA ALA A 528 -39.94 13.54 7.05
C ALA A 528 -39.65 14.21 8.40
N GLN A 529 -38.38 14.38 8.76
CA GLN A 529 -37.96 15.00 10.03
C GLN A 529 -37.51 16.45 9.86
N GLN A 530 -36.87 16.77 8.73
CA GLN A 530 -36.38 18.10 8.39
C GLN A 530 -36.76 18.48 6.94
N PRO A 531 -38.02 18.91 6.70
CA PRO A 531 -38.52 19.23 5.35
C PRO A 531 -37.76 20.33 4.63
N GLY A 532 -37.00 21.15 5.37
CA GLY A 532 -36.24 22.27 4.83
C GLY A 532 -34.88 21.92 4.24
N VAL A 533 -34.41 20.67 4.39
CA VAL A 533 -33.10 20.23 3.89
C VAL A 533 -33.13 20.12 2.37
N GLU A 534 -32.20 20.83 1.74
CA GLU A 534 -31.94 20.76 0.31
C GLU A 534 -30.98 19.60 0.00
N VAL A 535 -31.11 19.01 -1.19
CA VAL A 535 -30.36 17.78 -1.54
C VAL A 535 -29.68 17.94 -2.90
N LEU A 536 -28.41 17.54 -2.96
CA LEU A 536 -27.63 17.38 -4.18
C LEU A 536 -27.23 15.91 -4.36
N LEU A 537 -27.59 15.31 -5.48
CA LEU A 537 -27.19 13.96 -5.86
C LEU A 537 -26.01 13.99 -6.85
N LEU A 538 -24.98 13.20 -6.56
CA LEU A 538 -23.78 13.05 -7.37
C LEU A 538 -23.68 11.63 -7.94
N THR A 539 -23.39 11.51 -9.24
CA THR A 539 -23.11 10.21 -9.87
C THR A 539 -21.68 9.73 -9.57
N PRO A 540 -21.43 8.40 -9.62
CA PRO A 540 -20.11 7.83 -9.32
C PRO A 540 -19.04 8.20 -10.35
N VAL A 541 -17.83 8.57 -9.91
CA VAL A 541 -16.74 9.02 -10.81
C VAL A 541 -15.65 7.98 -11.05
N PHE A 542 -15.08 7.40 -10.00
CA PHE A 542 -13.96 6.46 -10.09
C PHE A 542 -14.15 5.28 -9.12
N GLY A 543 -13.24 4.31 -9.16
CA GLY A 543 -13.31 3.10 -8.35
C GLY A 543 -12.36 2.03 -8.88
N SER A 544 -12.67 0.77 -8.60
CA SER A 544 -11.95 -0.36 -9.21
C SER A 544 -12.03 -0.29 -10.73
N PRO A 545 -10.92 -0.48 -11.49
CA PRO A 545 -10.94 -0.49 -12.96
C PRO A 545 -11.92 -1.49 -13.60
N ARG A 546 -12.39 -2.47 -12.82
CA ARG A 546 -13.39 -3.47 -13.25
C ARG A 546 -14.84 -3.06 -12.93
N GLY A 547 -15.06 -1.90 -12.32
CA GLY A 547 -16.40 -1.40 -11.99
C GLY A 547 -17.19 -1.07 -13.26
N SER A 548 -18.48 -1.39 -13.28
CA SER A 548 -19.36 -1.16 -14.43
C SER A 548 -19.44 0.31 -14.82
N HIS A 549 -19.42 1.23 -13.85
CA HIS A 549 -19.39 2.68 -14.07
C HIS A 549 -18.09 3.18 -14.72
N ILE A 550 -17.06 2.34 -14.79
CA ILE A 550 -15.80 2.60 -15.50
C ILE A 550 -15.81 1.91 -16.87
N THR A 551 -16.11 0.61 -16.91
CA THR A 551 -16.01 -0.18 -18.15
C THR A 551 -17.13 0.13 -19.15
N ASN A 552 -18.30 0.59 -18.67
CA ASN A 552 -19.48 0.87 -19.48
C ASN A 552 -19.86 2.36 -19.43
N TYR A 553 -18.87 3.22 -19.15
CA TYR A 553 -19.08 4.65 -19.09
C TYR A 553 -19.57 5.22 -20.44
N THR A 554 -20.52 6.14 -20.37
CA THR A 554 -20.99 6.96 -21.49
C THR A 554 -20.88 8.45 -21.12
N ARG A 555 -20.52 9.32 -22.07
CA ARG A 555 -20.44 10.77 -21.80
C ARG A 555 -21.75 11.32 -21.26
N GLU A 556 -22.79 11.20 -22.07
CA GLU A 556 -24.14 11.53 -21.67
C GLU A 556 -24.78 10.35 -20.92
N ILE A 557 -25.77 10.64 -20.08
CA ILE A 557 -26.60 9.61 -19.45
C ILE A 557 -27.35 8.87 -20.56
N ASP A 558 -27.16 7.55 -20.62
CA ASP A 558 -28.00 6.68 -21.45
C ASP A 558 -29.39 6.56 -20.81
N SER A 559 -30.37 7.25 -21.38
CA SER A 559 -31.77 7.16 -20.92
C SER A 559 -32.54 5.99 -21.53
N THR A 560 -31.91 5.18 -22.38
CA THR A 560 -32.56 4.06 -23.08
C THR A 560 -32.42 2.74 -22.34
N THR A 561 -31.46 2.65 -21.41
CA THR A 561 -31.22 1.46 -20.59
C THR A 561 -31.49 1.74 -19.12
N ASN A 562 -31.87 0.70 -18.38
CA ASN A 562 -31.95 0.78 -16.93
C ASN A 562 -30.53 0.79 -16.34
N ASN A 563 -30.06 1.96 -15.93
CA ASN A 563 -28.75 2.13 -15.30
C ASN A 563 -28.83 3.11 -14.13
N PHE A 564 -27.85 3.01 -13.23
CA PHE A 564 -27.85 3.77 -11.99
C PHE A 564 -27.82 5.29 -12.20
N ARG A 565 -27.10 5.82 -13.20
CA ARG A 565 -27.04 7.27 -13.48
C ARG A 565 -28.41 7.80 -13.91
N TYR A 566 -29.09 7.10 -14.80
CA TYR A 566 -30.43 7.44 -15.24
C TYR A 566 -31.45 7.35 -14.09
N ASN A 567 -31.39 6.30 -13.29
CA ASN A 567 -32.29 6.13 -12.15
C ASN A 567 -32.07 7.22 -11.08
N MET A 568 -30.82 7.60 -10.81
CA MET A 568 -30.50 8.71 -9.91
C MET A 568 -31.04 10.05 -10.44
N GLN A 569 -31.00 10.27 -11.75
CA GLN A 569 -31.61 11.45 -12.38
C GLN A 569 -33.14 11.46 -12.20
N GLN A 570 -33.81 10.31 -12.32
CA GLN A 570 -35.25 10.21 -12.08
C GLN A 570 -35.60 10.45 -10.61
N VAL A 571 -34.86 9.85 -9.67
CA VAL A 571 -35.00 10.12 -8.23
C VAL A 571 -34.85 11.61 -7.95
N ALA A 572 -33.82 12.26 -8.50
CA ALA A 572 -33.62 13.70 -8.29
C ALA A 572 -34.82 14.52 -8.77
N LYS A 573 -35.34 14.21 -9.97
CA LYS A 573 -36.49 14.90 -10.54
C LYS A 573 -37.76 14.71 -9.71
N GLU A 574 -38.04 13.49 -9.30
CA GLU A 574 -39.28 13.14 -8.58
C GLU A 574 -39.26 13.63 -7.13
N GLU A 575 -38.08 13.63 -6.51
CA GLU A 575 -37.90 14.14 -5.16
C GLU A 575 -37.55 15.63 -5.14
N ASN A 576 -37.49 16.37 -6.27
CA ASN A 576 -37.08 17.79 -6.29
C ASN A 576 -35.71 18.00 -5.60
N CYS A 577 -34.68 17.33 -6.12
CA CYS A 577 -33.29 17.45 -5.68
C CYS A 577 -32.44 17.98 -6.82
N ALA A 578 -31.41 18.76 -6.50
CA ALA A 578 -30.39 19.06 -7.49
C ALA A 578 -29.63 17.79 -7.88
N PHE A 579 -29.20 17.74 -9.13
CA PHE A 579 -28.50 16.59 -9.69
C PHE A 579 -27.28 17.06 -10.48
N PHE A 580 -26.14 16.47 -10.17
CA PHE A 580 -24.92 16.63 -10.94
C PHE A 580 -24.42 15.27 -11.41
N ASP A 581 -24.55 15.04 -12.71
CA ASP A 581 -23.87 13.93 -13.37
C ASP A 581 -22.37 14.21 -13.50
N MET A 582 -21.65 13.94 -12.42
CA MET A 582 -20.20 14.14 -12.34
C MET A 582 -19.43 13.07 -13.13
N THR A 583 -20.01 11.88 -13.36
CA THR A 583 -19.39 10.79 -14.13
C THR A 583 -18.95 11.26 -15.53
N GLY A 584 -19.84 11.95 -16.25
CA GLY A 584 -19.61 12.48 -17.61
C GLY A 584 -18.33 13.33 -17.72
N PRO A 585 -18.33 14.54 -17.16
CA PRO A 585 -17.20 15.45 -17.32
C PRO A 585 -15.91 14.93 -16.65
N TRP A 586 -16.02 14.07 -15.61
CA TRP A 586 -14.84 13.44 -15.02
C TRP A 586 -14.13 12.51 -16.01
N TRP A 587 -14.86 11.60 -16.66
CA TRP A 587 -14.26 10.65 -17.61
C TRP A 587 -13.89 11.27 -18.94
N GLU A 588 -14.62 12.29 -19.40
CA GLU A 588 -14.21 13.09 -20.54
C GLU A 588 -12.81 13.70 -20.32
N TYR A 589 -12.56 14.26 -19.13
CA TYR A 589 -11.24 14.78 -18.77
C TYR A 589 -10.16 13.70 -18.84
N ILE A 590 -10.41 12.52 -18.24
CA ILE A 590 -9.44 11.42 -18.26
C ILE A 590 -9.09 11.01 -19.69
N GLN A 591 -10.10 10.80 -20.54
CA GLN A 591 -9.93 10.36 -21.93
C GLN A 591 -9.14 11.39 -22.77
N ASN A 592 -9.36 12.68 -22.53
CA ASN A 592 -8.71 13.74 -23.28
C ASN A 592 -7.32 14.12 -22.74
N SER A 593 -6.98 13.73 -21.51
CA SER A 593 -5.70 14.10 -20.86
C SER A 593 -4.45 13.49 -21.48
N GLY A 594 -4.59 12.43 -22.29
CA GLY A 594 -3.45 11.63 -22.78
C GLY A 594 -2.69 10.90 -21.66
N LYS A 595 -3.29 10.74 -20.48
CA LYS A 595 -2.75 10.01 -19.32
C LYS A 595 -3.56 8.74 -19.07
N THR A 596 -2.90 7.69 -18.60
CA THR A 596 -3.60 6.48 -18.14
C THR A 596 -4.43 6.76 -16.89
N TYR A 597 -5.49 5.99 -16.67
CA TYR A 597 -6.34 6.06 -15.48
C TYR A 597 -5.54 6.07 -14.18
N GLY A 598 -4.50 5.23 -14.08
CA GLY A 598 -3.62 5.14 -12.92
C GLY A 598 -2.97 6.47 -12.53
N TRP A 599 -2.77 7.40 -13.46
CA TRP A 599 -2.23 8.75 -13.22
C TRP A 599 -3.05 9.56 -12.21
N PHE A 600 -4.35 9.29 -12.11
CA PHE A 600 -5.29 10.01 -11.26
C PHE A 600 -5.66 9.23 -9.99
N MET A 601 -5.11 8.03 -9.82
CA MET A 601 -5.43 7.11 -8.74
C MET A 601 -4.27 7.00 -7.74
N GLY A 602 -4.60 6.94 -6.45
CA GLY A 602 -3.63 6.72 -5.37
C GLY A 602 -3.57 5.26 -4.96
N ASP A 603 -4.68 4.55 -5.08
CA ASP A 603 -4.74 3.10 -4.93
C ASP A 603 -5.64 2.46 -6.00
N ALA A 604 -6.05 1.20 -5.82
CA ALA A 604 -6.90 0.49 -6.76
C ALA A 604 -8.34 1.04 -6.85
N VAL A 605 -8.76 1.92 -5.94
CA VAL A 605 -10.14 2.41 -5.81
C VAL A 605 -10.20 3.92 -5.66
N HIS A 606 -9.25 4.54 -4.96
CA HIS A 606 -9.30 5.95 -4.55
C HIS A 606 -8.45 6.84 -5.45
N ALA A 607 -8.94 8.04 -5.72
CA ALA A 607 -8.19 9.07 -6.42
C ALA A 607 -6.99 9.56 -5.60
N ASN A 608 -5.90 9.91 -6.30
CA ASN A 608 -4.81 10.69 -5.72
C ASN A 608 -5.18 12.18 -5.70
N GLN A 609 -4.21 13.04 -5.36
CA GLN A 609 -4.44 14.48 -5.30
C GLN A 609 -4.94 15.07 -6.62
N ARG A 610 -4.42 14.61 -7.77
CA ARG A 610 -4.86 15.05 -9.12
C ARG A 610 -6.29 14.63 -9.40
N GLY A 611 -6.63 13.37 -9.16
CA GLY A 611 -8.01 12.89 -9.34
C GLY A 611 -9.01 13.60 -8.41
N CYS A 612 -8.59 13.94 -7.19
CA CYS A 612 -9.38 14.77 -6.28
C CYS A 612 -9.56 16.21 -6.81
N GLN A 613 -8.54 16.79 -7.44
CA GLN A 613 -8.68 18.13 -8.05
C GLN A 613 -9.67 18.13 -9.21
N ILE A 614 -9.78 17.04 -9.99
CA ILE A 614 -10.84 16.95 -11.01
C ILE A 614 -12.22 17.09 -10.35
N ILE A 615 -12.50 16.32 -9.28
CA ILE A 615 -13.78 16.43 -8.55
C ILE A 615 -13.98 17.85 -8.01
N GLY A 616 -12.98 18.40 -7.32
CA GLY A 616 -13.10 19.68 -6.65
C GLY A 616 -13.40 20.82 -7.63
N ARG A 617 -12.73 20.82 -8.78
CA ARG A 617 -12.94 21.80 -9.86
C ARG A 617 -14.26 21.58 -10.60
N LEU A 618 -14.72 20.35 -10.78
CA LEU A 618 -16.05 20.08 -11.31
C LEU A 618 -17.15 20.63 -10.40
N LEU A 619 -17.02 20.46 -9.08
CA LEU A 619 -17.95 21.04 -8.11
C LEU A 619 -17.86 22.56 -8.07
N GLU A 620 -16.66 23.14 -8.13
CA GLU A 620 -16.46 24.59 -8.26
C GLU A 620 -17.20 25.13 -9.50
N ILE A 621 -16.95 24.56 -10.67
CA ILE A 621 -17.60 24.95 -11.92
C ILE A 621 -19.11 24.78 -11.83
N TRP A 622 -19.60 23.68 -11.24
CA TRP A 622 -21.04 23.42 -11.10
C TRP A 622 -21.73 24.41 -10.18
N PHE A 623 -21.09 24.85 -9.08
CA PHE A 623 -21.68 25.81 -8.14
C PHE A 623 -21.48 27.28 -8.55
N THR A 624 -20.57 27.59 -9.47
CA THR A 624 -20.31 28.97 -9.94
C THR A 624 -21.30 29.36 -11.03
N GLU A 625 -21.73 30.63 -11.08
CA GLU A 625 -22.68 31.17 -12.06
C GLU A 625 -22.05 31.67 -13.36
#